data_AF-A0A8T0LJF4-F1
#
_entry.id   AF-A0A8T0LJF4-F1
#
_cell.length_a   1.000
_cell.length_b   1.000
_cell.length_c   1.000
_cell.angle_alpha   90.00
_cell.angle_beta   90.00
_cell.angle_gamma   90.00
#
_symmetry.space_group_name_H-M   'P 1'
#
loop_
_entity.id
_entity.type
_entity.pdbx_description
1 polymer ?
#
loop_
_entity_poly.entity_id
_entity_poly.type
_entity_poly.pdbx_seq_one_letter_code
_entity_poly.pdbx_strand_id
1 'polypeptide(L)'
;MEATHNLMWTYLENSSDRSRKANTLEKKTNVTLSHCGGTFEFGKLHFLRKFEEKDRVVIIWADILLLPSKKLQVHALAYSVIARSNAASINTSVMHTMLKLQVDCINGSGEQPSGEIKQTQDIVLGAMTREMRAYWQYEQNRLVGESLRQPPTSTETVSSALV
;
A
#
# COMPACT_ATOMS: atom_id res chain seq x y z
N MET A 1 0.16 -2.96 18.65
CA MET A 1 0.06 -1.77 17.77
C MET A 1 1.42 -1.17 17.45
N GLU A 2 2.24 -0.85 18.46
CA GLU A 2 3.58 -0.25 18.25
C GLU A 2 4.49 -1.15 17.38
N ALA A 3 4.64 -2.43 17.76
CA ALA A 3 5.41 -3.39 16.99
C ALA A 3 4.93 -3.54 15.53
N THR A 4 3.61 -3.58 15.31
CA THR A 4 3.01 -3.77 13.97
C THR A 4 3.33 -2.61 13.02
N HIS A 5 3.16 -1.36 13.48
CA HIS A 5 3.42 -0.23 12.61
C HIS A 5 4.92 0.03 12.43
N ASN A 6 5.76 -0.25 13.44
CA ASN A 6 7.22 -0.17 13.31
C ASN A 6 7.73 -1.16 12.26
N LEU A 7 7.27 -2.42 12.32
CA LEU A 7 7.61 -3.43 11.31
C LEU A 7 7.24 -2.99 9.89
N MET A 8 6.05 -2.42 9.72
CA MET A 8 5.59 -1.90 8.42
C MET A 8 6.44 -0.70 7.97
N TRP A 9 6.66 0.27 8.84
CA TRP A 9 7.38 1.49 8.50
C TRP A 9 8.85 1.19 8.17
N THR A 10 9.53 0.35 8.95
CA THR A 10 10.91 -0.07 8.66
C THR A 10 11.02 -0.78 7.30
N TYR A 11 10.06 -1.65 6.95
CA TYR A 11 10.03 -2.27 5.64
C TYR A 11 9.92 -1.22 4.51
N LEU A 12 9.05 -0.22 4.68
CA LEU A 12 8.87 0.86 3.71
C LEU A 12 10.11 1.76 3.60
N GLU A 13 10.72 2.12 4.73
CA GLU A 13 11.97 2.90 4.78
C GLU A 13 13.11 2.20 4.04
N ASN A 14 13.26 0.88 4.20
CA ASN A 14 14.32 0.12 3.52
C ASN A 14 14.16 0.07 1.99
N SER A 15 12.97 0.41 1.48
CA SER A 15 12.64 0.33 0.06
C SER A 15 12.59 1.68 -0.66
N SER A 16 12.72 2.80 0.07
CA SER A 16 12.48 4.16 -0.41
C SER A 16 13.51 5.17 0.09
N ASP A 17 13.62 6.33 -0.56
CA ASP A 17 14.51 7.40 -0.12
C ASP A 17 13.81 8.27 0.92
N ARG A 18 14.54 8.72 1.94
CA ARG A 18 14.01 9.67 2.91
C ARG A 18 13.87 11.05 2.27
N SER A 19 12.66 11.60 2.31
CA SER A 19 12.41 12.98 1.88
C SER A 19 12.96 13.96 2.92
N ARG A 20 13.08 15.25 2.53
CA ARG A 20 13.44 16.33 3.46
C ARG A 20 12.36 16.58 4.52
N LYS A 21 11.13 16.08 4.29
CA LYS A 21 10.02 16.19 5.21
C LYS A 21 9.97 14.98 6.14
N ALA A 22 9.82 15.23 7.44
CA ALA A 22 9.69 14.16 8.43
C ALA A 22 8.53 13.20 8.08
N ASN A 23 8.71 11.91 8.40
CA ASN A 23 7.72 10.86 8.15
C ASN A 23 7.26 10.75 6.69
N THR A 24 8.13 11.16 5.75
CA THR A 24 7.83 11.16 4.33
C THR A 24 8.94 10.41 3.58
N LEU A 25 8.54 9.46 2.74
CA LEU A 25 9.47 8.72 1.87
C LEU A 25 9.06 8.95 0.43
N GLU A 26 10.04 9.04 -0.44
CA GLU A 26 9.86 9.29 -1.86
C GLU A 26 10.75 8.35 -2.66
N LYS A 27 10.28 7.91 -3.82
CA LYS A 27 11.09 7.12 -4.74
C LYS A 27 10.68 7.37 -6.17
N LYS A 28 11.67 7.57 -7.04
CA LYS A 28 11.49 7.56 -8.49
C LYS A 28 12.02 6.25 -9.03
N THR A 29 11.21 5.54 -9.81
CA THR A 29 11.59 4.24 -10.35
C THR A 29 10.86 3.98 -11.67
N ASN A 30 11.31 2.99 -12.43
CA ASN A 30 10.58 2.51 -13.59
C ASN A 30 9.91 1.19 -13.23
N VAL A 31 8.66 1.00 -13.67
CA VAL A 31 7.89 -0.21 -13.44
C VAL A 31 7.45 -0.77 -14.78
N THR A 32 7.76 -2.04 -15.02
CA THR A 32 7.33 -2.76 -16.21
C THR A 32 6.17 -3.66 -15.86
N LEU A 33 5.06 -3.53 -16.58
CA LEU A 33 3.85 -4.34 -16.41
C LEU A 33 3.56 -5.12 -17.68
N SER A 34 3.38 -6.44 -17.55
CA SER A 34 2.99 -7.30 -18.67
C SER A 34 1.57 -7.82 -18.47
N HIS A 35 0.68 -7.52 -19.43
CA HIS A 35 -0.72 -7.95 -19.38
C HIS A 35 -1.30 -8.13 -20.79
N CYS A 36 -2.08 -9.19 -20.99
CA CYS A 36 -2.74 -9.54 -22.27
C CYS A 36 -1.80 -9.49 -23.50
N GLY A 37 -0.56 -9.95 -23.36
CA GLY A 37 0.43 -9.95 -24.44
C GLY A 37 1.09 -8.59 -24.72
N GLY A 38 0.71 -7.53 -24.01
CA GLY A 38 1.38 -6.23 -24.03
C GLY A 38 2.34 -6.06 -22.85
N THR A 39 3.42 -5.31 -23.08
CA THR A 39 4.34 -4.85 -22.04
C THR A 39 4.33 -3.33 -22.00
N PHE A 40 4.16 -2.78 -20.81
CA PHE A 40 4.02 -1.35 -20.56
C PHE A 40 5.10 -0.90 -19.58
N GLU A 41 5.89 0.09 -19.97
CA GLU A 41 6.93 0.67 -19.12
C GLU A 41 6.46 2.02 -18.59
N PHE A 42 6.35 2.10 -17.27
CA PHE A 42 5.90 3.29 -16.56
C PHE A 42 7.06 3.96 -15.85
N GLY A 43 7.16 5.28 -16.00
CA GLY A 43 7.88 6.10 -15.02
C GLY A 43 7.01 6.26 -13.78
N LYS A 44 7.48 5.83 -12.61
CA LYS A 44 6.75 5.89 -11.34
C LYS A 44 7.38 6.89 -10.38
N LEU A 45 6.56 7.79 -9.87
CA LEU A 45 6.83 8.55 -8.65
C LEU A 45 6.01 7.95 -7.52
N HIS A 46 6.69 7.50 -6.47
CA HIS A 46 6.13 6.91 -5.27
C HIS A 46 6.28 7.88 -4.10
N PHE A 47 5.19 8.13 -3.39
CA PHE A 47 5.17 8.96 -2.19
C PHE A 47 4.50 8.23 -1.04
N LEU A 48 5.14 8.24 0.12
CA LEU A 48 4.65 7.65 1.36
C LEU A 48 4.66 8.71 2.44
N ARG A 49 3.62 8.72 3.28
CA ARG A 49 3.61 9.55 4.48
C ARG A 49 2.96 8.84 5.65
N LYS A 50 3.62 8.90 6.81
CA LYS A 50 3.11 8.38 8.08
C LYS A 50 2.56 9.51 8.96
N PHE A 51 1.45 9.22 9.62
CA PHE A 51 0.82 10.05 10.64
C PHE A 51 0.59 9.18 11.88
N GLU A 52 1.12 9.63 13.01
CA GLU A 52 0.89 9.00 14.31
C GLU A 52 -0.19 9.80 15.03
N GLU A 53 -1.28 9.13 15.36
CA GLU A 53 -2.38 9.68 16.14
C GLU A 53 -2.47 8.93 17.47
N LYS A 54 -3.25 9.47 18.43
CA LYS A 54 -3.32 8.93 19.79
C LYS A 54 -3.60 7.42 19.85
N ASP A 55 -4.53 6.95 19.01
CA ASP A 55 -5.04 5.57 19.08
C ASP A 55 -4.83 4.77 17.78
N ARG A 56 -4.12 5.35 16.80
CA ARG A 56 -3.90 4.73 15.49
C ARG A 56 -2.69 5.31 14.76
N VAL A 57 -2.19 4.56 13.80
CA VAL A 57 -1.20 5.03 12.83
C VAL A 57 -1.84 4.99 11.45
N VAL A 58 -1.75 6.09 10.72
CA VAL A 58 -2.21 6.20 9.34
C VAL A 58 -1.01 6.33 8.45
N ILE A 59 -0.94 5.48 7.43
CA ILE A 59 0.04 5.61 6.36
C ILE A 59 -0.74 5.94 5.09
N ILE A 60 -0.18 6.83 4.26
CA ILE A 60 -0.74 7.22 2.97
C ILE A 60 0.30 6.91 1.90
N TRP A 61 -0.14 6.28 0.82
CA TRP A 61 0.62 5.99 -0.40
C TRP A 61 0.00 6.81 -1.53
N ALA A 62 0.81 7.56 -2.25
CA ALA A 62 0.38 8.28 -3.43
C ALA A 62 1.38 8.04 -4.56
N ASP A 63 0.90 7.41 -5.62
CA ASP A 63 1.70 7.03 -6.78
C ASP A 63 1.18 7.75 -8.01
N ILE A 64 2.11 8.26 -8.80
CA ILE A 64 1.87 8.72 -10.16
C ILE A 64 2.70 7.83 -11.08
N LEU A 65 2.02 7.11 -11.97
CA LEU A 65 2.66 6.33 -13.02
C LEU A 65 2.38 6.98 -14.36
N LEU A 66 3.43 7.26 -15.12
CA LEU A 66 3.35 7.87 -16.43
C LEU A 66 3.69 6.84 -17.49
N LEU A 67 2.82 6.72 -18.50
CA LEU A 67 3.07 5.95 -19.72
C LEU A 67 3.06 6.92 -20.91
N PRO A 68 4.20 7.60 -21.18
CA PRO A 68 4.26 8.64 -22.20
C PRO A 68 3.88 8.13 -23.59
N SER A 69 4.26 6.89 -23.92
CA SER A 69 3.98 6.25 -25.21
C SER A 69 2.49 6.12 -25.53
N LYS A 70 1.62 6.14 -24.52
CA LYS A 70 0.16 6.10 -24.66
C LYS A 70 -0.54 7.36 -24.16
N LYS A 71 0.23 8.38 -23.75
CA LYS A 71 -0.29 9.62 -23.12
C LYS A 71 -1.24 9.32 -21.95
N LEU A 72 -0.92 8.29 -21.17
CA LEU A 72 -1.70 7.88 -20.01
C LEU A 72 -0.96 8.19 -18.71
N GLN A 73 -1.74 8.56 -17.70
CA GLN A 73 -1.28 8.75 -16.35
C GLN A 73 -2.17 7.94 -15.41
N VAL A 74 -1.55 7.16 -14.53
CA VAL A 74 -2.26 6.41 -13.49
C VAL A 74 -1.99 7.07 -12.16
N HIS A 75 -3.06 7.38 -11.45
CA HIS A 75 -3.04 7.81 -10.06
C HIS A 75 -3.44 6.63 -9.19
N ALA A 76 -2.56 6.27 -8.27
CA ALA A 76 -2.85 5.26 -7.26
C ALA A 76 -2.72 5.87 -5.87
N LEU A 77 -3.85 5.97 -5.17
CA LEU A 77 -3.92 6.49 -3.81
C LEU A 77 -4.32 5.35 -2.89
N ALA A 78 -3.51 5.06 -1.89
CA ALA A 78 -3.88 4.13 -0.84
C ALA A 78 -3.72 4.77 0.54
N TYR A 79 -4.51 4.31 1.49
CA TYR A 79 -4.27 4.57 2.89
C TYR A 79 -4.48 3.30 3.69
N SER A 80 -3.70 3.19 4.77
CA SER A 80 -3.79 2.08 5.70
C SER A 80 -3.89 2.65 7.09
N VAL A 81 -4.88 2.15 7.83
CA VAL A 81 -5.10 2.50 9.22
C VAL A 81 -4.74 1.30 10.06
N ILE A 82 -3.77 1.48 10.96
CA ILE A 82 -3.36 0.49 11.95
C ILE A 82 -3.88 0.96 13.29
N ALA A 83 -4.79 0.21 13.90
CA ALA A 83 -5.40 0.55 15.19
C ALA A 83 -5.40 -0.67 16.11
N ARG A 84 -5.63 -0.45 17.41
CA ARG A 84 -5.87 -1.55 18.35
C ARG A 84 -7.15 -2.30 17.97
N SER A 85 -7.14 -3.61 18.13
CA SER A 85 -8.35 -4.41 17.97
C SER A 85 -9.26 -4.22 19.18
N ASN A 86 -10.57 -4.22 18.96
CA ASN A 86 -11.57 -4.28 20.03
C ASN A 86 -11.82 -5.71 20.53
N ALA A 87 -11.11 -6.70 20.00
CA ALA A 87 -11.21 -8.10 20.41
C ALA A 87 -10.60 -8.33 21.82
N ALA A 88 -10.98 -9.44 22.46
CA ALA A 88 -10.70 -9.74 23.87
C ALA A 88 -9.21 -9.73 24.30
N SER A 89 -8.26 -9.77 23.35
CA SER A 89 -6.83 -9.70 23.65
C SER A 89 -6.26 -8.29 23.42
N ILE A 90 -5.81 -7.66 24.50
CA ILE A 90 -5.23 -6.30 24.58
C ILE A 90 -4.02 -6.07 23.66
N ASN A 91 -3.38 -7.14 23.18
CA ASN A 91 -2.18 -7.09 22.36
C ASN A 91 -2.43 -7.20 20.84
N THR A 92 -3.69 -7.25 20.39
CA THR A 92 -4.01 -7.39 18.97
C THR A 92 -4.21 -6.05 18.28
N SER A 93 -3.89 -5.99 16.98
CA SER A 93 -4.05 -4.80 16.15
C SER A 93 -4.63 -5.20 14.81
N VAL A 94 -5.43 -4.31 14.23
CA VAL A 94 -6.06 -4.52 12.93
C VAL A 94 -5.51 -3.48 11.97
N MET A 95 -5.21 -3.91 10.75
CA MET A 95 -4.81 -3.04 9.65
C MET A 95 -5.88 -3.08 8.56
N HIS A 96 -6.43 -1.92 8.25
CA HIS A 96 -7.35 -1.75 7.13
C HIS A 96 -6.67 -0.94 6.05
N THR A 97 -6.55 -1.51 4.85
CA THR A 97 -6.02 -0.81 3.67
C THR A 97 -7.13 -0.56 2.67
N MET A 98 -7.21 0.68 2.18
CA MET A 98 -8.02 1.02 1.02
C MET A 98 -7.13 1.57 -0.08
N LEU A 99 -7.47 1.22 -1.32
CA LEU A 99 -6.73 1.60 -2.52
C LEU A 99 -7.72 2.09 -3.56
N LYS A 100 -7.39 3.22 -4.18
CA LYS A 100 -8.11 3.81 -5.30
C LYS A 100 -7.15 3.92 -6.48
N LEU A 101 -7.58 3.41 -7.63
CA LEU A 101 -6.90 3.56 -8.91
C LEU A 101 -7.72 4.47 -9.82
N GLN A 102 -7.05 5.37 -10.51
CA GLN A 102 -7.63 6.22 -11.52
C GLN A 102 -6.66 6.30 -12.70
N VAL A 103 -7.18 6.27 -13.92
CA VAL A 103 -6.39 6.46 -15.13
C VAL A 103 -6.93 7.66 -15.88
N ASP A 104 -6.05 8.61 -16.14
CA ASP A 104 -6.34 9.83 -16.85
C ASP A 104 -5.56 9.87 -18.17
N CYS A 105 -6.13 10.56 -19.16
CA CYS A 105 -5.44 10.88 -20.40
C CYS A 105 -4.73 12.23 -20.25
N ILE A 106 -3.50 12.33 -20.74
CA ILE A 106 -2.69 13.55 -20.66
C ILE A 106 -3.10 14.58 -21.74
N ASN A 107 -4.12 14.28 -22.56
CA ASN A 107 -4.57 15.17 -23.63
C ASN A 107 -5.37 16.33 -23.01
N GLY A 108 -4.87 17.56 -23.15
CA GLY A 108 -5.46 18.77 -22.58
C GLY A 108 -6.75 19.28 -23.24
N SER A 109 -7.28 18.58 -24.25
CA SER A 109 -8.62 18.85 -24.79
C SER A 109 -9.61 17.98 -24.04
N GLY A 110 -10.69 18.55 -23.50
CA GLY A 110 -11.80 17.82 -22.85
C GLY A 110 -12.61 16.91 -23.79
N GLU A 111 -11.98 16.43 -24.86
CA GLU A 111 -12.54 15.49 -25.82
C GLU A 111 -12.62 14.10 -25.19
N GLN A 112 -13.69 13.37 -25.50
CA GLN A 112 -13.81 11.99 -25.03
C GLN A 112 -12.64 11.13 -25.56
N PRO A 113 -12.09 10.23 -24.73
CA PRO A 113 -11.08 9.31 -25.20
C PRO A 113 -11.65 8.43 -26.32
N SER A 114 -10.87 8.25 -27.39
CA SER A 114 -11.22 7.34 -28.48
C SER A 114 -11.38 5.90 -27.96
N GLY A 115 -12.03 5.03 -28.75
CA GLY A 115 -12.24 3.62 -28.36
C GLY A 115 -10.93 2.89 -28.02
N GLU A 116 -9.85 3.16 -28.76
CA GLU A 116 -8.52 2.58 -28.52
C GLU A 116 -7.90 3.06 -27.20
N ILE A 117 -8.12 4.33 -26.83
CA ILE A 117 -7.63 4.88 -25.57
C ILE A 117 -8.38 4.23 -24.41
N LYS A 118 -9.72 4.12 -24.50
CA LYS A 118 -10.53 3.42 -23.47
C LYS A 118 -10.08 1.97 -23.28
N GLN A 119 -9.88 1.24 -24.38
CA GLN A 119 -9.35 -0.11 -24.32
C GLN A 119 -7.97 -0.17 -23.64
N THR A 120 -7.08 0.79 -23.94
CA THR A 120 -5.77 0.86 -23.30
C THR A 120 -5.89 1.18 -21.80
N GLN A 121 -6.80 2.07 -21.40
CA GLN A 121 -7.08 2.38 -20.00
C GLN A 121 -7.56 1.14 -19.24
N ASP A 122 -8.47 0.36 -19.82
CA ASP A 122 -8.99 -0.88 -19.22
C ASP A 122 -7.89 -1.93 -19.05
N ILE A 123 -7.02 -2.10 -20.06
CA ILE A 123 -5.87 -3.01 -19.99
C ILE A 123 -4.91 -2.59 -18.87
N VAL A 124 -4.59 -1.29 -18.77
CA VAL A 124 -3.69 -0.76 -17.74
C VAL A 124 -4.32 -0.90 -16.35
N LEU A 125 -5.60 -0.57 -16.19
CA LEU A 125 -6.33 -0.76 -14.93
C LEU A 125 -6.37 -2.22 -14.51
N GLY A 126 -6.61 -3.13 -15.45
CA GLY A 126 -6.60 -4.57 -15.20
C GLY A 126 -5.23 -5.06 -14.74
N ALA A 127 -4.16 -4.65 -15.43
CA ALA A 127 -2.79 -4.97 -15.06
C ALA A 127 -2.44 -4.44 -13.64
N MET A 128 -2.72 -3.16 -13.39
CA MET A 128 -2.45 -2.52 -12.11
C MET A 128 -3.23 -3.15 -10.95
N THR A 129 -4.52 -3.44 -11.18
CA THR A 129 -5.37 -4.09 -10.18
C THR A 129 -4.83 -5.47 -9.81
N ARG A 130 -4.36 -6.24 -10.79
CA ARG A 130 -3.75 -7.56 -10.56
C ARG A 130 -2.49 -7.44 -9.71
N GLU A 131 -1.55 -6.56 -10.09
CA GLU A 131 -0.30 -6.40 -9.35
C GLU A 131 -0.53 -5.89 -7.92
N MET A 132 -1.42 -4.91 -7.75
CA MET A 132 -1.71 -4.37 -6.42
C MET A 132 -2.40 -5.39 -5.52
N ARG A 133 -3.31 -6.20 -6.07
CA ARG A 133 -3.92 -7.30 -5.31
C ARG A 133 -2.87 -8.33 -4.90
N ALA A 134 -1.97 -8.71 -5.79
CA ALA A 134 -0.89 -9.65 -5.50
C ALA A 134 0.03 -9.11 -4.40
N TYR A 135 0.44 -7.84 -4.50
CA TYR A 135 1.25 -7.17 -3.48
C TYR A 135 0.57 -7.14 -2.11
N TRP A 136 -0.68 -6.67 -2.03
CA TRP A 136 -1.39 -6.58 -0.75
C TRP A 136 -1.72 -7.93 -0.13
N GLN A 137 -1.98 -8.95 -0.95
CA GLN A 137 -2.15 -10.32 -0.47
C GLN A 137 -0.84 -10.88 0.11
N TYR A 138 0.29 -10.62 -0.56
CA TYR A 138 1.61 -10.98 -0.05
C TYR A 138 1.91 -10.29 1.29
N GLU A 139 1.68 -8.97 1.39
CA GLU A 139 1.89 -8.22 2.63
C GLU A 139 0.98 -8.69 3.75
N GLN A 140 -0.29 -8.99 3.47
CA GLN A 140 -1.19 -9.56 4.46
C GLN A 140 -0.65 -10.90 4.99
N ASN A 141 -0.24 -11.80 4.09
CA ASN A 141 0.30 -13.11 4.47
C ASN A 141 1.59 -12.97 5.29
N ARG A 142 2.47 -12.03 4.91
CA ARG A 142 3.70 -11.72 5.64
C ARG A 142 3.40 -11.25 7.06
N LEU A 143 2.48 -10.30 7.23
CA LEU A 143 2.10 -9.78 8.55
C LEU A 143 1.45 -10.85 9.44
N VAL A 144 0.59 -11.69 8.87
CA VAL A 144 0.01 -12.82 9.58
C VAL A 144 1.10 -13.80 10.02
N GLY A 145 2.05 -14.12 9.14
CA GLY A 145 3.19 -14.98 9.47
C GLY A 145 4.05 -14.42 10.60
N GLU A 146 4.35 -13.12 10.59
CA GLU A 146 5.08 -12.45 11.68
C GLU A 146 4.28 -12.46 13.00
N SER A 147 2.96 -12.32 12.95
CA SER A 147 2.12 -12.40 14.15
C SER A 147 2.14 -13.78 14.82
N LEU A 148 2.26 -14.86 14.03
CA LEU A 148 2.33 -16.23 14.52
C LEU A 148 3.72 -16.61 15.06
N ARG A 149 4.77 -15.88 14.67
CA ARG A 149 6.15 -16.09 15.17
C ARG A 149 6.42 -15.41 16.51
N GLN A 150 5.58 -14.47 16.93
CA GLN A 150 5.69 -13.88 18.25
C GLN A 150 5.19 -14.90 19.29
N PRO A 151 6.02 -15.29 20.28
CA PRO A 151 5.52 -16.13 21.37
C PRO A 151 4.39 -15.40 22.10
N PRO A 152 3.38 -16.12 22.63
CA PRO A 152 2.39 -15.50 23.48
C PRO A 152 3.12 -14.79 24.61
N THR A 153 2.84 -13.50 24.79
CA THR A 153 3.28 -12.77 25.98
C THR A 153 2.51 -13.33 27.16
N SER A 154 3.00 -14.43 27.72
CA SER A 154 2.50 -15.04 28.94
C SER A 154 2.82 -14.13 30.12
N THR A 155 1.87 -13.26 30.43
CA THR A 155 1.59 -12.85 31.81
C THR A 155 0.12 -13.08 32.11
N GLU A 156 -0.35 -14.31 31.87
CA GLU A 156 -1.39 -14.85 32.74
C GLU A 156 -0.67 -15.41 33.97
N THR A 157 -0.55 -14.57 35.00
CA THR A 157 -0.30 -15.06 36.35
C THR A 157 -1.52 -15.90 36.73
N VAL A 158 -1.44 -17.21 36.53
CA VAL A 158 -2.37 -18.15 37.16
C VAL A 158 -2.07 -18.06 38.66
N SER A 159 -2.81 -17.22 39.36
CA SER A 159 -2.90 -17.26 40.82
C SER A 159 -3.68 -18.52 41.18
N SER A 160 -2.94 -19.62 41.33
CA SER A 160 -3.39 -20.77 42.09
C SER A 160 -3.38 -20.37 43.57
N ALA A 161 -4.47 -19.77 44.04
CA ALA A 161 -4.83 -19.81 45.45
C ALA A 161 -5.63 -21.10 45.67
N LEU A 162 -4.94 -22.16 46.06
CA LEU A 162 -5.55 -23.32 46.71
C LEU A 162 -5.88 -22.92 48.14
N VAL A 163 -7.18 -23.01 48.46
CA VAL A 163 -7.72 -23.18 49.82
C VAL A 163 -7.49 -24.64 50.22
#